data_AF-A0A7S0DPJ4-F1
#
_entry.id   AF-A0A7S0DPJ4-F1
#
_cell.length_a   1.000
_cell.length_b   1.000
_cell.length_c   1.000
_cell.angle_alpha   90.00
_cell.angle_beta   90.00
_cell.angle_gamma   90.00
#
_symmetry.space_group_name_H-M   'P 1'
#
loop_
_entity.id
_entity.type
_entity.pdbx_description
1 polymer ?
#
loop_
_entity_poly.entity_id
_entity_poly.type
_entity_poly.pdbx_seq_one_letter_code
_entity_poly.pdbx_strand_id
1 'polypeptide(L)'
;PARPNPVRRQPTAMFNRTIHFVRKGAAHNGVRTALVMAGGVGLAFIARDVAKADDKPMFVINGFYMSMREKYTSPGKSIYYMTVEWPESKLAWEDFRGSVLGATDPTKAPEGSIRNDILLKYESLGLSSVPNMGDNGVHASASPFEAFCERMNWLEVPIEKDMYGSAMLKAGIPKETIMEWKSDPQVEFEGGKTSFFDILEDMNSSDCLAKAMKVANVSSWSGPPSVPTNAAFVFIKPHAVTDATKALVKEKFAAAGIAVTSEGVLDSKTIDEKKLI
;
A
#
# COMPACT_ATOMS: atom_id res chain seq x y z
N PRO A 1 15.12 38.22 30.08
CA PRO A 1 15.64 37.14 29.19
C PRO A 1 14.63 35.98 29.11
N ALA A 2 13.71 36.05 28.13
CA ALA A 2 12.69 35.04 27.92
C ALA A 2 13.27 33.86 27.12
N ARG A 3 12.99 32.62 27.56
CA ARG A 3 13.38 31.39 26.86
C ARG A 3 12.56 31.26 25.57
N PRO A 4 13.13 30.82 24.44
CA PRO A 4 12.36 30.59 23.24
C PRO A 4 11.44 29.36 23.39
N ASN A 5 10.21 29.51 22.91
CA ASN A 5 9.19 28.46 22.83
C ASN A 5 9.70 27.27 22.00
N PRO A 6 9.38 26.01 22.39
CA PRO A 6 9.66 24.86 21.54
C PRO A 6 8.80 24.94 20.27
N VAL A 7 9.46 24.89 19.12
CA VAL A 7 8.85 24.77 17.80
C VAL A 7 7.96 23.53 17.81
N ARG A 8 6.65 23.74 17.75
CA ARG A 8 5.65 22.69 17.56
C ARG A 8 5.91 22.08 16.18
N ARG A 9 6.52 20.90 16.13
CA ARG A 9 6.68 20.14 14.88
C ARG A 9 5.29 19.95 14.27
N GLN A 10 5.10 20.44 13.05
CA GLN A 10 3.90 20.15 12.28
C GLN A 10 3.83 18.63 12.05
N PRO A 11 2.67 17.98 12.23
CA PRO A 11 2.50 16.60 11.81
C PRO A 11 2.66 16.55 10.29
N THR A 12 3.70 15.86 9.81
CA THR A 12 3.87 15.53 8.39
C THR A 12 2.59 14.84 7.93
N ALA A 13 1.94 15.44 6.94
CA ALA A 13 0.66 15.00 6.41
C ALA A 13 0.74 13.53 5.95
N MET A 14 -0.28 12.77 6.35
CA MET A 14 -0.55 11.40 5.95
C MET A 14 -0.54 11.22 4.43
N PHE A 15 0.01 10.09 4.01
CA PHE A 15 -0.14 9.55 2.66
C PHE A 15 -1.61 9.47 2.28
N ASN A 16 -1.99 10.17 1.21
CA ASN A 16 -3.36 10.16 0.67
C ASN A 16 -3.48 9.21 -0.54
N ARG A 17 -2.81 8.05 -0.45
CA ARG A 17 -3.10 6.84 -1.25
C ARG A 17 -3.16 5.65 -0.31
N THR A 18 -4.09 5.72 0.64
CA THR A 18 -4.54 4.56 1.40
C THR A 18 -5.03 3.51 0.42
N ILE A 19 -4.23 2.45 0.23
CA ILE A 19 -4.56 1.19 -0.43
C ILE A 19 -5.06 1.41 -1.87
N HIS A 20 -4.25 1.04 -2.87
CA HIS A 20 -4.66 1.02 -4.29
C HIS A 20 -5.90 0.14 -4.52
N PHE A 21 -7.09 0.69 -4.25
CA PHE A 21 -8.37 0.24 -4.76
C PHE A 21 -8.65 1.03 -6.03
N VAL A 22 -7.94 0.72 -7.10
CA VAL A 22 -8.34 1.21 -8.42
C VAL A 22 -9.60 0.46 -8.83
N ARG A 23 -10.74 1.07 -8.50
CA ARG A 23 -12.10 0.66 -8.86
C ARG A 23 -12.28 0.81 -10.38
N LYS A 24 -11.89 -0.19 -11.16
CA LYS A 24 -12.43 -0.40 -12.52
C LYS A 24 -13.77 -1.13 -12.39
N GLY A 25 -14.86 -0.38 -12.52
CA GLY A 25 -16.21 -0.92 -12.76
C GLY A 25 -17.12 -1.04 -11.54
N ALA A 26 -17.83 0.03 -11.22
CA ALA A 26 -19.19 -0.02 -10.66
C ALA A 26 -19.83 1.35 -10.85
N ALA A 27 -20.90 1.41 -11.65
CA ALA A 27 -21.66 2.63 -11.91
C ALA A 27 -22.41 3.05 -10.64
N HIS A 28 -22.00 4.19 -10.06
CA HIS A 28 -22.87 5.05 -9.26
C HIS A 28 -22.87 6.42 -9.91
N ASN A 29 -23.97 7.15 -9.77
CA ASN A 29 -24.27 8.47 -10.36
C ASN A 29 -23.33 9.63 -9.93
N GLY A 30 -22.05 9.37 -9.65
CA GLY A 30 -21.04 10.38 -9.37
C GLY A 30 -20.30 10.80 -10.64
N VAL A 31 -20.10 12.11 -10.82
CA VAL A 31 -19.31 12.65 -11.93
C VAL A 31 -17.82 12.53 -11.55
N ARG A 32 -17.02 11.92 -12.42
CA ARG A 32 -15.56 12.02 -12.33
C ARG A 32 -15.17 13.42 -12.79
N THR A 33 -14.72 14.27 -11.87
CA THR A 33 -14.26 15.62 -12.20
C THR A 33 -12.80 15.74 -11.79
N ALA A 34 -11.93 16.04 -12.75
CA ALA A 34 -10.56 16.44 -12.45
C ALA A 34 -10.59 17.81 -11.76
N LEU A 35 -10.07 17.90 -10.54
CA LEU A 35 -9.94 19.17 -9.83
C LEU A 35 -8.49 19.63 -9.91
N VAL A 36 -8.27 20.79 -10.53
CA VAL A 36 -6.98 21.48 -10.50
C VAL A 36 -6.95 22.30 -9.22
N MET A 37 -6.23 21.82 -8.21
CA MET A 37 -5.92 22.61 -7.02
C MET A 37 -4.51 23.18 -7.19
N ALA A 38 -4.23 24.34 -6.58
CA ALA A 38 -2.91 24.97 -6.61
C ALA A 38 -1.86 24.04 -5.99
N GLY A 39 -1.21 23.21 -6.81
CA GLY A 39 -0.28 22.15 -6.39
C GLY A 39 -0.34 20.87 -7.22
N GLY A 40 -1.36 20.67 -8.08
CA GLY A 40 -1.42 19.52 -8.99
C GLY A 40 -2.86 19.07 -9.31
N VAL A 41 -2.98 18.19 -10.30
CA VAL A 41 -4.26 17.56 -10.67
C VAL A 41 -4.41 16.26 -9.88
N GLY A 42 -5.31 16.26 -8.90
CA GLY A 42 -5.71 15.06 -8.17
C GLY A 42 -7.02 14.50 -8.73
N LEU A 43 -7.15 13.18 -8.81
CA LEU A 43 -8.40 12.52 -9.14
C LEU A 43 -9.31 12.52 -7.89
N ALA A 44 -10.27 13.43 -7.82
CA ALA A 44 -11.27 13.49 -6.76
C ALA A 44 -12.58 12.85 -7.22
N PHE A 45 -13.13 11.93 -6.42
CA PHE A 45 -14.54 11.56 -6.58
C PHE A 45 -15.38 12.68 -5.97
N ILE A 46 -16.01 13.47 -6.83
CA ILE A 46 -16.89 14.56 -6.43
C ILE A 46 -18.33 14.07 -6.53
N ALA A 47 -18.98 13.85 -5.39
CA ALA A 47 -20.44 13.80 -5.37
C ALA A 47 -20.94 15.25 -5.55
N ARG A 48 -21.57 15.52 -6.69
CA ARG A 48 -21.94 16.88 -7.12
C ARG A 48 -23.14 17.47 -6.36
N ASP A 49 -23.91 16.65 -5.65
CA ASP A 49 -25.16 17.07 -5.02
C ASP A 49 -25.35 16.46 -3.61
N VAL A 50 -24.49 16.82 -2.64
CA VAL A 50 -24.76 16.46 -1.23
C VAL A 50 -25.04 17.73 -0.44
N ALA A 51 -26.35 18.04 -0.40
CA ALA A 51 -27.01 19.10 0.37
C ALA A 51 -26.73 20.55 -0.07
N LYS A 52 -27.81 21.34 -0.12
CA LYS A 52 -27.76 22.80 -0.05
C LYS A 52 -27.69 23.18 1.43
N ALA A 53 -26.56 23.66 1.89
CA ALA A 53 -26.50 24.51 3.08
C ALA A 53 -26.50 25.95 2.58
N ASP A 54 -27.52 26.74 2.94
CA ASP A 54 -27.61 28.18 2.65
C ASP A 54 -27.38 28.56 1.18
N ASP A 55 -28.05 27.86 0.25
CA ASP A 55 -28.00 28.09 -1.22
C ASP A 55 -26.61 28.03 -1.87
N LYS A 56 -25.59 27.52 -1.18
CA LYS A 56 -24.25 27.30 -1.74
C LYS A 56 -24.07 25.85 -2.18
N PRO A 57 -23.51 25.60 -3.37
CA PRO A 57 -23.19 24.24 -3.81
C PRO A 57 -22.08 23.66 -2.92
N MET A 58 -22.33 22.48 -2.35
CA MET A 58 -21.36 21.71 -1.57
C MET A 58 -20.77 20.57 -2.41
N PHE A 59 -19.45 20.37 -2.29
CA PHE A 59 -18.74 19.28 -2.94
C PHE A 59 -18.15 18.35 -1.88
N VAL A 60 -18.41 17.05 -2.01
CA VAL A 60 -17.76 16.03 -1.18
C VAL A 60 -16.63 15.41 -2.00
N ILE A 61 -15.39 15.60 -1.54
CA ILE A 61 -14.19 14.95 -2.10
C ILE A 61 -13.83 13.77 -1.19
N ASN A 62 -13.63 12.58 -1.78
CA ASN A 62 -13.27 11.36 -1.06
C ASN A 62 -14.28 10.89 0.00
N GLY A 63 -15.58 11.03 -0.26
CA GLY A 63 -16.64 10.66 0.70
C GLY A 63 -16.63 9.19 1.17
N PHE A 64 -15.97 8.28 0.45
CA PHE A 64 -15.81 6.88 0.85
C PHE A 64 -14.69 6.66 1.89
N TYR A 65 -13.73 7.59 1.99
CA TYR A 65 -12.53 7.40 2.81
C TYR A 65 -12.86 7.17 4.28
N MET A 66 -13.81 7.93 4.84
CA MET A 66 -14.22 7.78 6.23
C MET A 66 -14.79 6.39 6.52
N SER A 67 -15.62 5.86 5.64
CA SER A 67 -16.18 4.50 5.78
C SER A 67 -15.11 3.40 5.64
N MET A 68 -14.08 3.64 4.83
CA MET A 68 -12.95 2.71 4.71
C MET A 68 -12.07 2.75 5.96
N ARG A 69 -11.72 3.95 6.42
CA ARG A 69 -10.93 4.18 7.62
C ARG A 69 -11.57 3.57 8.86
N GLU A 70 -12.89 3.73 9.01
CA GLU A 70 -13.66 3.18 10.12
C GLU A 70 -13.43 1.67 10.29
N LYS A 71 -13.33 0.90 9.20
CA LYS A 71 -13.07 -0.55 9.27
C LYS A 71 -11.78 -0.91 10.03
N TYR A 72 -10.82 0.00 10.07
CA TYR A 72 -9.52 -0.17 10.71
C TYR A 72 -9.44 0.52 12.07
N THR A 73 -10.20 1.59 12.28
CA THR A 73 -10.11 2.43 13.48
C THR A 73 -11.25 2.21 14.49
N SER A 74 -12.29 1.44 14.14
CA SER A 74 -13.35 1.10 15.11
C SER A 74 -12.78 0.29 16.30
N PRO A 75 -13.33 0.44 17.53
CA PRO A 75 -12.92 -0.33 18.69
C PRO A 75 -12.95 -1.84 18.45
N GLY A 76 -11.94 -2.56 18.93
CA GLY A 76 -11.83 -4.02 18.79
C GLY A 76 -11.37 -4.51 17.42
N LYS A 77 -11.10 -3.61 16.47
CA LYS A 77 -10.47 -3.96 15.18
C LYS A 77 -8.94 -3.99 15.31
N SER A 78 -8.32 -4.75 14.43
CA SER A 78 -6.86 -4.81 14.28
C SER A 78 -6.50 -5.31 12.89
N ILE A 79 -5.24 -5.15 12.52
CA ILE A 79 -4.64 -5.94 11.44
C ILE A 79 -3.66 -6.95 12.03
N TYR A 80 -3.45 -8.04 11.31
CA TYR A 80 -2.34 -8.95 11.56
C TYR A 80 -1.34 -8.83 10.42
N TYR A 81 -0.19 -8.20 10.68
CA TYR A 81 0.82 -7.96 9.66
C TYR A 81 1.86 -9.07 9.64
N MET A 82 2.48 -9.24 8.47
CA MET A 82 3.65 -10.07 8.22
C MET A 82 4.61 -9.29 7.31
N THR A 83 5.91 -9.30 7.63
CA THR A 83 6.94 -9.05 6.62
C THR A 83 7.36 -10.40 6.05
N VAL A 84 7.41 -10.48 4.73
CA VAL A 84 7.71 -11.72 4.02
C VAL A 84 8.84 -11.53 3.02
N GLU A 85 9.65 -12.57 2.83
CA GLU A 85 10.82 -12.54 1.96
C GLU A 85 10.91 -13.80 1.09
N TRP A 86 11.37 -13.63 -0.15
CA TRP A 86 11.69 -14.73 -1.07
C TRP A 86 12.75 -14.30 -2.10
N PRO A 87 13.52 -15.24 -2.69
CA PRO A 87 14.46 -14.89 -3.75
C PRO A 87 13.71 -14.43 -5.01
N GLU A 88 14.11 -13.30 -5.62
CA GLU A 88 13.44 -12.79 -6.83
C GLU A 88 13.55 -13.77 -8.02
N SER A 89 14.56 -14.64 -7.99
CA SER A 89 14.77 -15.72 -8.98
C SER A 89 13.81 -16.91 -8.85
N LYS A 90 13.02 -16.98 -7.77
CA LYS A 90 12.10 -18.10 -7.49
C LYS A 90 10.64 -17.77 -7.77
N LEU A 91 10.26 -16.52 -7.58
CA LEU A 91 8.89 -16.05 -7.78
C LEU A 91 8.92 -14.56 -8.13
N ALA A 92 8.40 -14.22 -9.32
CA ALA A 92 8.27 -12.83 -9.72
C ALA A 92 7.29 -12.08 -8.80
N TRP A 93 7.51 -10.79 -8.58
CA TRP A 93 6.58 -9.97 -7.78
C TRP A 93 5.16 -9.96 -8.36
N GLU A 94 5.06 -9.90 -9.69
CA GLU A 94 3.78 -10.04 -10.41
C GLU A 94 3.05 -11.33 -10.04
N ASP A 95 3.74 -12.48 -10.02
CA ASP A 95 3.16 -13.77 -9.65
C ASP A 95 2.82 -13.85 -8.15
N PHE A 96 3.63 -13.22 -7.29
CA PHE A 96 3.29 -13.09 -5.87
C PHE A 96 1.93 -12.38 -5.69
N ARG A 97 1.66 -11.31 -6.44
CA ARG A 97 0.38 -10.59 -6.37
C ARG A 97 -0.75 -11.27 -7.14
N GLY A 98 -0.49 -11.72 -8.36
CA GLY A 98 -1.47 -12.28 -9.27
C GLY A 98 -1.87 -13.70 -8.92
N SER A 99 -0.88 -14.56 -8.63
CA SER A 99 -1.07 -16.00 -8.49
C SER A 99 -1.14 -16.44 -7.02
N VAL A 100 -0.26 -15.94 -6.15
CA VAL A 100 -0.26 -16.32 -4.72
C VAL A 100 -1.34 -15.55 -3.96
N LEU A 101 -1.33 -14.22 -4.03
CA LEU A 101 -2.33 -13.40 -3.34
C LEU A 101 -3.69 -13.47 -4.05
N GLY A 102 -3.71 -13.25 -5.36
CA GLY A 102 -4.92 -13.22 -6.19
C GLY A 102 -5.45 -11.82 -6.46
N ALA A 103 -6.34 -11.69 -7.45
CA ALA A 103 -6.97 -10.43 -7.82
C ALA A 103 -7.68 -9.73 -6.64
N THR A 104 -7.70 -8.39 -6.65
CA THR A 104 -8.35 -7.59 -5.59
C THR A 104 -9.83 -7.91 -5.42
N ASP A 105 -10.51 -8.24 -6.52
CA ASP A 105 -11.84 -8.85 -6.52
C ASP A 105 -11.68 -10.37 -6.35
N PRO A 106 -12.05 -10.95 -5.18
CA PRO A 106 -11.84 -12.37 -4.92
C PRO A 106 -12.54 -13.31 -5.91
N THR A 107 -13.63 -12.86 -6.54
CA THR A 107 -14.37 -13.65 -7.54
C THR A 107 -13.60 -13.83 -8.85
N LYS A 108 -12.58 -13.00 -9.08
CA LYS A 108 -11.67 -13.04 -10.24
C LYS A 108 -10.28 -13.55 -9.87
N ALA A 109 -10.05 -13.87 -8.60
CA ALA A 109 -8.78 -14.41 -8.16
C ALA A 109 -8.64 -15.87 -8.62
N PRO A 110 -7.45 -16.28 -9.13
CA PRO A 110 -7.23 -17.66 -9.56
C PRO A 110 -7.55 -18.67 -8.46
N GLU A 111 -8.03 -19.85 -8.84
CA GLU A 111 -8.23 -20.95 -7.90
C GLU A 111 -6.93 -21.28 -7.16
N GLY A 112 -7.02 -21.47 -5.85
CA GLY A 112 -5.87 -21.75 -5.00
C GLY A 112 -5.11 -20.50 -4.51
N SER A 113 -5.41 -19.31 -5.01
CA SER A 113 -4.86 -18.06 -4.46
C SER A 113 -5.44 -17.76 -3.06
N ILE A 114 -4.74 -16.96 -2.26
CA ILE A 114 -5.18 -16.61 -0.89
C ILE A 114 -6.56 -15.96 -0.90
N ARG A 115 -6.80 -14.95 -1.76
CA ARG A 115 -8.09 -14.25 -1.83
C ARG A 115 -9.22 -15.16 -2.30
N ASN A 116 -8.96 -16.07 -3.24
CA ASN A 116 -9.93 -17.04 -3.69
C ASN A 116 -10.29 -18.04 -2.58
N ASP A 117 -9.29 -18.60 -1.91
CA ASP A 117 -9.50 -19.51 -0.78
C ASP A 117 -10.29 -18.84 0.36
N ILE A 118 -9.98 -17.58 0.68
CA ILE A 118 -10.74 -16.81 1.70
C ILE A 118 -12.20 -16.62 1.26
N LEU A 119 -12.45 -16.32 -0.02
CA LEU A 119 -13.82 -16.24 -0.56
C LEU A 119 -14.57 -17.56 -0.40
N LEU A 120 -13.97 -18.67 -0.82
CA LEU A 120 -14.63 -19.99 -0.81
C LEU A 120 -14.83 -20.54 0.61
N LYS A 121 -13.93 -20.22 1.54
CA LYS A 121 -13.90 -20.81 2.89
C LYS A 121 -14.35 -19.83 3.98
N TYR A 122 -14.90 -18.66 3.63
CA TYR A 122 -15.11 -17.55 4.58
C TYR A 122 -15.83 -17.97 5.88
N GLU A 123 -16.87 -18.81 5.81
CA GLU A 123 -17.61 -19.29 6.99
C GLU A 123 -16.72 -20.15 7.89
N SER A 124 -16.01 -21.13 7.31
CA SER A 124 -15.08 -21.99 8.05
C SER A 124 -13.87 -21.24 8.61
N LEU A 125 -13.51 -20.12 7.98
CA LEU A 125 -12.47 -19.20 8.46
C LEU A 125 -12.98 -18.24 9.53
N GLY A 126 -14.29 -18.24 9.83
CA GLY A 126 -14.91 -17.41 10.86
C GLY A 126 -15.22 -15.97 10.43
N LEU A 127 -15.30 -15.69 9.13
CA LEU A 127 -15.71 -14.37 8.61
C LEU A 127 -17.23 -14.23 8.68
N SER A 128 -17.71 -13.05 9.07
CA SER A 128 -19.15 -12.77 9.24
C SER A 128 -19.90 -12.47 7.93
N SER A 129 -19.20 -12.27 6.84
CA SER A 129 -19.77 -11.88 5.55
C SER A 129 -18.92 -12.37 4.39
N VAL A 130 -19.56 -12.66 3.27
CA VAL A 130 -18.89 -13.02 2.02
C VAL A 130 -17.88 -11.92 1.62
N PRO A 131 -16.61 -12.27 1.36
CA PRO A 131 -15.60 -11.33 0.89
C PRO A 131 -16.02 -10.57 -0.37
N ASN A 132 -15.61 -9.31 -0.45
CA ASN A 132 -15.86 -8.43 -1.59
C ASN A 132 -14.59 -7.66 -1.96
N MET A 133 -14.66 -6.76 -2.95
CA MET A 133 -13.49 -6.00 -3.39
C MET A 133 -12.80 -5.24 -2.24
N GLY A 134 -13.55 -4.60 -1.34
CA GLY A 134 -12.99 -3.87 -0.20
C GLY A 134 -12.52 -4.80 0.92
N ASP A 135 -13.36 -5.76 1.27
CA ASP A 135 -13.13 -6.77 2.30
C ASP A 135 -12.72 -8.10 1.67
N ASN A 136 -11.53 -8.11 1.07
CA ASN A 136 -10.96 -9.25 0.32
C ASN A 136 -9.96 -10.09 1.13
N GLY A 137 -10.06 -10.09 2.45
CA GLY A 137 -9.17 -10.83 3.34
C GLY A 137 -7.79 -10.20 3.60
N VAL A 138 -7.02 -9.90 2.54
CA VAL A 138 -5.59 -9.57 2.65
C VAL A 138 -5.14 -8.38 1.80
N HIS A 139 -4.17 -7.64 2.33
CA HIS A 139 -3.35 -6.63 1.65
C HIS A 139 -1.93 -7.14 1.43
N ALA A 140 -1.29 -6.73 0.33
CA ALA A 140 0.15 -6.87 0.13
C ALA A 140 0.68 -5.68 -0.68
N SER A 141 1.93 -5.30 -0.43
CA SER A 141 2.66 -4.25 -1.16
C SER A 141 2.64 -4.49 -2.68
N ALA A 142 2.45 -3.42 -3.45
CA ALA A 142 2.38 -3.49 -4.92
C ALA A 142 3.76 -3.50 -5.61
N SER A 143 4.81 -3.06 -4.92
CA SER A 143 6.20 -3.06 -5.39
C SER A 143 7.20 -3.11 -4.24
N PRO A 144 8.50 -3.38 -4.49
CA PRO A 144 9.57 -3.26 -3.51
C PRO A 144 9.65 -1.86 -2.85
N PHE A 145 9.41 -0.80 -3.63
CA PHE A 145 9.41 0.58 -3.13
C PHE A 145 8.23 0.85 -2.19
N GLU A 146 7.03 0.41 -2.56
CA GLU A 146 5.86 0.51 -1.68
C GLU A 146 6.02 -0.34 -0.43
N ALA A 147 6.63 -1.51 -0.53
CA ALA A 147 6.91 -2.34 0.64
C ALA A 147 7.86 -1.64 1.62
N PHE A 148 8.87 -0.91 1.13
CA PHE A 148 9.70 -0.01 1.95
C PHE A 148 8.85 1.10 2.59
N CYS A 149 8.01 1.78 1.82
CA CYS A 149 7.16 2.84 2.34
C CYS A 149 6.23 2.34 3.46
N GLU A 150 5.64 1.16 3.26
CA GLU A 150 4.75 0.50 4.21
C GLU A 150 5.50 0.09 5.47
N ARG A 151 6.66 -0.57 5.38
CA ARG A 151 7.44 -0.91 6.58
C ARG A 151 7.88 0.33 7.36
N MET A 152 8.23 1.41 6.68
CA MET A 152 8.56 2.67 7.37
C MET A 152 7.32 3.32 8.01
N ASN A 153 6.14 3.25 7.39
CA ASN A 153 4.92 3.83 7.92
C ASN A 153 4.34 3.01 9.07
N TRP A 154 4.13 1.71 8.84
CA TRP A 154 3.45 0.80 9.77
C TRP A 154 4.34 0.31 10.91
N LEU A 155 5.63 0.11 10.64
CA LEU A 155 6.57 -0.50 11.58
C LEU A 155 7.69 0.47 12.02
N GLU A 156 7.65 1.73 11.56
CA GLU A 156 8.62 2.77 11.90
C GLU A 156 10.08 2.38 11.60
N VAL A 157 10.28 1.47 10.62
CA VAL A 157 11.61 1.02 10.20
C VAL A 157 12.37 2.18 9.52
N PRO A 158 13.52 2.63 10.06
CA PRO A 158 14.32 3.67 9.41
C PRO A 158 14.83 3.21 8.05
N ILE A 159 14.96 4.14 7.09
CA ILE A 159 15.45 3.85 5.73
C ILE A 159 16.80 3.10 5.72
N GLU A 160 17.71 3.42 6.65
CA GLU A 160 19.03 2.80 6.77
C GLU A 160 19.00 1.38 7.37
N LYS A 161 17.86 0.97 7.92
CA LYS A 161 17.62 -0.39 8.45
C LYS A 161 16.71 -1.21 7.56
N ASP A 162 15.97 -0.56 6.66
CA ASP A 162 15.18 -1.24 5.65
C ASP A 162 16.09 -1.80 4.55
N MET A 163 15.86 -3.05 4.14
CA MET A 163 16.65 -3.71 3.10
C MET A 163 16.64 -2.92 1.77
N TYR A 164 15.45 -2.51 1.32
CA TYR A 164 15.29 -1.83 0.04
C TYR A 164 15.64 -0.34 0.16
N GLY A 165 15.28 0.30 1.28
CA GLY A 165 15.71 1.66 1.62
C GLY A 165 17.24 1.82 1.59
N SER A 166 17.94 0.90 2.24
CA SER A 166 19.41 0.87 2.26
C SER A 166 20.01 0.59 0.89
N ALA A 167 19.37 -0.25 0.07
CA ALA A 167 19.82 -0.52 -1.29
C ALA A 167 19.75 0.73 -2.18
N MET A 168 18.66 1.50 -2.10
CA MET A 168 18.52 2.77 -2.84
C MET A 168 19.59 3.80 -2.43
N LEU A 169 19.85 3.94 -1.11
CA LEU A 169 20.90 4.83 -0.62
C LEU A 169 22.29 4.40 -1.12
N LYS A 170 22.61 3.11 -1.05
CA LYS A 170 23.87 2.56 -1.57
C LYS A 170 24.01 2.77 -3.06
N ALA A 171 22.91 2.66 -3.81
CA ALA A 171 22.86 2.93 -5.24
C ALA A 171 23.08 4.41 -5.59
N GLY A 172 23.21 5.31 -4.61
CA GLY A 172 23.49 6.73 -4.84
C GLY A 172 22.24 7.58 -5.06
N ILE A 173 21.05 7.05 -4.79
CA ILE A 173 19.81 7.85 -4.80
C ILE A 173 19.79 8.73 -3.54
N PRO A 174 19.68 10.07 -3.67
CA PRO A 174 19.63 10.95 -2.51
C PRO A 174 18.47 10.61 -1.57
N LYS A 175 18.72 10.67 -0.26
CA LYS A 175 17.70 10.38 0.76
C LYS A 175 16.47 11.28 0.60
N GLU A 176 16.70 12.55 0.30
CA GLU A 176 15.66 13.55 0.09
C GLU A 176 14.73 13.14 -1.06
N THR A 177 15.30 12.71 -2.18
CA THR A 177 14.55 12.20 -3.34
C THR A 177 13.72 10.96 -2.99
N ILE A 178 14.29 9.99 -2.27
CA ILE A 178 13.56 8.80 -1.81
C ILE A 178 12.37 9.20 -0.92
N MET A 179 12.58 10.18 -0.03
CA MET A 179 11.54 10.65 0.89
C MET A 179 10.44 11.45 0.19
N GLU A 180 10.74 12.15 -0.90
CA GLU A 180 9.74 12.82 -1.75
C GLU A 180 8.89 11.82 -2.52
N TRP A 181 9.52 10.79 -3.09
CA TRP A 181 8.84 9.75 -3.87
C TRP A 181 7.76 9.00 -3.12
N LYS A 182 7.87 8.91 -1.80
CA LYS A 182 6.82 8.40 -0.90
C LYS A 182 5.45 9.01 -1.18
N SER A 183 5.38 10.28 -1.55
CA SER A 183 4.09 10.96 -1.83
C SER A 183 3.46 10.55 -3.17
N ASP A 184 4.05 9.60 -3.89
CA ASP A 184 3.70 9.22 -5.25
C ASP A 184 3.65 10.42 -6.22
N PRO A 185 4.78 11.13 -6.39
CA PRO A 185 4.84 12.28 -7.28
C PRO A 185 4.68 11.85 -8.74
N GLN A 186 4.28 12.82 -9.57
CA GLN A 186 4.35 12.67 -11.02
C GLN A 186 5.79 12.81 -11.49
N VAL A 187 6.29 11.82 -12.23
CA VAL A 187 7.63 11.81 -12.82
C VAL A 187 7.54 11.78 -14.34
N GLU A 188 8.53 12.38 -15.01
CA GLU A 188 8.71 12.26 -16.46
C GLU A 188 9.32 10.87 -16.76
N PHE A 189 8.61 10.05 -17.52
CA PHE A 189 9.07 8.72 -17.92
C PHE A 189 8.54 8.38 -19.31
N GLU A 190 9.41 7.87 -20.20
CA GLU A 190 9.07 7.47 -21.58
C GLU A 190 8.27 8.51 -22.39
N GLY A 191 8.56 9.80 -22.18
CA GLY A 191 7.94 10.90 -22.92
C GLY A 191 6.57 11.36 -22.39
N GLY A 192 6.18 10.94 -21.19
CA GLY A 192 4.97 11.41 -20.51
C GLY A 192 5.14 11.54 -18.99
N LYS A 193 4.19 12.25 -18.36
CA LYS A 193 4.07 12.30 -16.90
C LYS A 193 3.23 11.13 -16.41
N THR A 194 3.75 10.42 -15.41
CA THR A 194 3.09 9.27 -14.78
C THR A 194 3.40 9.22 -13.29
N SER A 195 2.63 8.45 -12.54
CA SER A 195 2.89 8.18 -11.12
C SER A 195 4.19 7.40 -10.94
N PHE A 196 4.98 7.77 -9.94
CA PHE A 196 6.21 7.05 -9.59
C PHE A 196 5.90 5.63 -9.11
N PHE A 197 4.80 5.42 -8.40
CA PHE A 197 4.41 4.09 -7.92
C PHE A 197 3.99 3.21 -9.11
N ASP A 198 3.17 3.74 -10.01
CA ASP A 198 2.65 3.00 -11.15
C ASP A 198 3.77 2.46 -12.06
N ILE A 199 4.90 3.18 -12.20
CA ILE A 199 6.03 2.68 -13.02
C ILE A 199 6.84 1.58 -12.34
N LEU A 200 6.70 1.38 -11.02
CA LEU A 200 7.44 0.39 -10.22
C LEU A 200 6.59 -0.83 -9.85
N GLU A 201 5.28 -0.79 -10.10
CA GLU A 201 4.34 -1.87 -9.76
C GLU A 201 4.74 -3.19 -10.41
N ASP A 202 4.56 -4.30 -9.66
CA ASP A 202 4.80 -5.67 -10.11
C ASP A 202 6.25 -6.01 -10.53
N MET A 203 7.22 -5.17 -10.14
CA MET A 203 8.64 -5.39 -10.42
C MET A 203 9.35 -6.17 -9.32
N ASN A 204 10.28 -7.03 -9.73
CA ASN A 204 11.27 -7.62 -8.82
C ASN A 204 12.20 -6.53 -8.25
N SER A 205 12.77 -6.79 -7.06
CA SER A 205 13.60 -5.82 -6.34
C SER A 205 14.76 -5.25 -7.17
N SER A 206 15.49 -6.08 -7.93
CA SER A 206 16.59 -5.59 -8.78
C SER A 206 16.10 -4.67 -9.90
N ASP A 207 15.03 -5.04 -10.61
CA ASP A 207 14.46 -4.25 -11.71
C ASP A 207 13.83 -2.94 -11.21
N CYS A 208 13.15 -3.02 -10.05
CA CYS A 208 12.58 -1.86 -9.37
C CYS A 208 13.69 -0.86 -8.99
N LEU A 209 14.83 -1.34 -8.48
CA LEU A 209 15.97 -0.49 -8.13
C LEU A 209 16.58 0.13 -9.39
N ALA A 210 16.78 -0.67 -10.44
CA ALA A 210 17.31 -0.19 -11.71
C ALA A 210 16.43 0.92 -12.31
N LYS A 211 15.10 0.78 -12.24
CA LYS A 211 14.17 1.81 -12.71
C LYS A 211 14.20 3.06 -11.83
N ALA A 212 14.22 2.92 -10.50
CA ALA A 212 14.35 4.05 -9.58
C ALA A 212 15.64 4.84 -9.83
N MET A 213 16.77 4.16 -10.06
CA MET A 213 18.04 4.81 -10.40
C MET A 213 17.98 5.61 -11.70
N LYS A 214 17.29 5.10 -12.73
CA LYS A 214 17.06 5.83 -13.99
C LYS A 214 16.26 7.11 -13.74
N VAL A 215 15.19 7.04 -12.95
CA VAL A 215 14.38 8.22 -12.60
C VAL A 215 15.19 9.25 -11.81
N ALA A 216 16.07 8.81 -10.92
CA ALA A 216 16.98 9.69 -10.17
C ALA A 216 18.19 10.19 -10.97
N ASN A 217 18.36 9.78 -12.24
CA ASN A 217 19.53 10.10 -13.06
C ASN A 217 20.87 9.76 -12.39
N VAL A 218 20.95 8.63 -11.69
CA VAL A 218 22.19 8.16 -11.07
C VAL A 218 23.20 7.77 -12.14
N SER A 219 24.32 8.48 -12.22
CA SER A 219 25.40 8.24 -13.20
C SER A 219 26.69 7.69 -12.59
N SER A 220 26.84 7.72 -11.26
CA SER A 220 28.05 7.32 -10.54
C SER A 220 28.12 5.84 -10.17
N TRP A 221 27.05 5.08 -10.41
CA TRP A 221 26.97 3.67 -10.06
C TRP A 221 27.66 2.79 -11.10
N SER A 222 28.63 1.97 -10.67
CA SER A 222 29.46 1.13 -11.56
C SER A 222 29.07 -0.35 -11.58
N GLY A 223 28.19 -0.81 -10.67
CA GLY A 223 27.73 -2.21 -10.62
C GLY A 223 26.40 -2.43 -11.36
N PRO A 224 25.96 -3.69 -11.52
CA PRO A 224 24.54 -3.94 -11.82
C PRO A 224 23.69 -3.58 -10.59
N PRO A 225 22.52 -2.92 -10.76
CA PRO A 225 21.54 -2.82 -9.68
C PRO A 225 21.12 -4.23 -9.27
N SER A 226 21.31 -4.59 -8.00
CA SER A 226 21.01 -5.95 -7.53
C SER A 226 20.49 -5.95 -6.10
N VAL A 227 19.29 -6.50 -5.95
CA VAL A 227 18.65 -6.81 -4.67
C VAL A 227 18.02 -8.20 -4.85
N PRO A 228 18.74 -9.29 -4.54
CA PRO A 228 18.34 -10.65 -4.94
C PRO A 228 17.10 -11.19 -4.19
N THR A 229 16.58 -10.43 -3.24
CA THR A 229 15.46 -10.80 -2.37
C THR A 229 14.31 -9.82 -2.59
N ASN A 230 13.13 -10.36 -2.88
CA ASN A 230 11.87 -9.63 -2.76
C ASN A 230 11.44 -9.64 -1.30
N ALA A 231 10.97 -8.49 -0.79
CA ALA A 231 10.46 -8.36 0.56
C ALA A 231 9.18 -7.52 0.60
N ALA A 232 8.04 -8.13 0.90
CA ALA A 232 6.74 -7.47 0.95
C ALA A 232 6.25 -7.25 2.39
N PHE A 233 5.44 -6.21 2.58
CA PHE A 233 4.60 -6.05 3.76
C PHE A 233 3.19 -6.53 3.42
N VAL A 234 2.67 -7.43 4.22
CA VAL A 234 1.37 -8.08 4.05
C VAL A 234 0.58 -7.89 5.32
N PHE A 235 -0.73 -7.70 5.23
CA PHE A 235 -1.57 -7.85 6.41
C PHE A 235 -2.93 -8.46 6.11
N ILE A 236 -3.45 -9.20 7.09
CA ILE A 236 -4.84 -9.65 7.12
C ILE A 236 -5.70 -8.46 7.58
N LYS A 237 -6.72 -8.14 6.79
CA LYS A 237 -7.63 -7.01 7.03
C LYS A 237 -8.53 -7.28 8.23
N PRO A 238 -9.05 -6.24 8.91
CA PRO A 238 -9.76 -6.40 10.18
C PRO A 238 -10.97 -7.33 10.17
N HIS A 239 -11.68 -7.46 9.04
CA HIS A 239 -12.82 -8.38 8.90
C HIS A 239 -12.42 -9.86 8.86
N ALA A 240 -11.14 -10.17 8.60
CA ALA A 240 -10.63 -11.52 8.39
C ALA A 240 -9.55 -11.91 9.41
N VAL A 241 -9.29 -11.10 10.44
CA VAL A 241 -8.31 -11.45 11.49
C VAL A 241 -8.88 -12.55 12.38
N THR A 242 -8.70 -13.80 11.95
CA THR A 242 -9.02 -15.02 12.69
C THR A 242 -7.81 -15.95 12.70
N ASP A 243 -7.70 -16.85 13.67
CA ASP A 243 -6.57 -17.78 13.71
C ASP A 243 -6.57 -18.75 12.51
N ALA A 244 -7.76 -19.12 12.02
CA ALA A 244 -7.90 -19.91 10.80
C ALA A 244 -7.38 -19.16 9.55
N THR A 245 -7.68 -17.86 9.41
CA THR A 245 -7.16 -17.06 8.30
C THR A 245 -5.64 -16.86 8.41
N LYS A 246 -5.10 -16.63 9.62
CA LYS A 246 -3.66 -16.54 9.87
C LYS A 246 -2.95 -17.84 9.44
N ALA A 247 -3.51 -18.99 9.82
CA ALA A 247 -2.96 -20.29 9.45
C ALA A 247 -2.98 -20.49 7.92
N LEU A 248 -4.12 -20.22 7.27
CA LEU A 248 -4.26 -20.32 5.81
C LEU A 248 -3.22 -19.46 5.08
N VAL A 249 -3.06 -18.19 5.46
CA VAL A 249 -2.12 -17.28 4.78
C VAL A 249 -0.68 -17.76 4.94
N LYS A 250 -0.29 -18.22 6.14
CA LYS A 250 1.05 -18.75 6.39
C LYS A 250 1.32 -20.05 5.65
N GLU A 251 0.35 -20.94 5.58
CA GLU A 251 0.44 -22.17 4.79
C GLU A 251 0.66 -21.85 3.30
N LYS A 252 -0.10 -20.90 2.75
CA LYS A 252 0.03 -20.48 1.35
C LYS A 252 1.40 -19.85 1.05
N PHE A 253 1.92 -19.04 1.97
CA PHE A 253 3.28 -18.49 1.83
C PHE A 253 4.35 -19.58 1.90
N ALA A 254 4.26 -20.50 2.87
CA ALA A 254 5.21 -21.61 2.96
C ALA A 254 5.18 -22.49 1.70
N ALA A 255 4.00 -22.80 1.17
CA ALA A 255 3.82 -23.57 -0.06
C ALA A 255 4.41 -22.86 -1.30
N ALA A 256 4.39 -21.52 -1.31
CA ALA A 256 4.99 -20.71 -2.37
C ALA A 256 6.51 -20.46 -2.17
N GLY A 257 7.13 -21.00 -1.11
CA GLY A 257 8.54 -20.75 -0.79
C GLY A 257 8.81 -19.34 -0.26
N ILE A 258 7.80 -18.69 0.30
CA ILE A 258 7.86 -17.35 0.89
C ILE A 258 8.03 -17.48 2.40
N ALA A 259 9.10 -16.90 2.94
CA ALA A 259 9.40 -16.91 4.36
C ALA A 259 8.73 -15.74 5.08
N VAL A 260 8.07 -15.99 6.21
CA VAL A 260 7.63 -14.93 7.13
C VAL A 260 8.81 -14.57 8.04
N THR A 261 9.28 -13.32 7.97
CA THR A 261 10.45 -12.84 8.72
C THR A 261 10.09 -12.06 9.98
N SER A 262 8.89 -11.47 10.02
CA SER A 262 8.30 -10.83 11.19
C SER A 262 6.78 -10.88 11.08
N GLU A 263 6.09 -10.94 12.21
CA GLU A 263 4.63 -10.87 12.27
C GLU A 263 4.17 -10.20 13.57
N GLY A 264 2.99 -9.59 13.55
CA GLY A 264 2.45 -8.92 14.73
C GLY A 264 1.04 -8.37 14.53
N VAL A 265 0.53 -7.73 15.58
CA VAL A 265 -0.79 -7.10 15.59
C VAL A 265 -0.63 -5.59 15.70
N LEU A 266 -1.39 -4.84 14.90
CA LEU A 266 -1.60 -3.41 15.10
C LEU A 266 -3.08 -3.18 15.36
N ASP A 267 -3.39 -2.71 16.57
CA ASP A 267 -4.76 -2.46 17.01
C ASP A 267 -5.32 -1.14 16.46
N SER A 268 -6.64 -1.01 16.46
CA SER A 268 -7.34 0.15 15.91
C SER A 268 -6.96 1.46 16.59
N LYS A 269 -6.66 1.43 17.90
CA LYS A 269 -6.20 2.60 18.64
C LYS A 269 -4.87 3.10 18.10
N THR A 270 -3.89 2.20 17.92
CA THR A 270 -2.57 2.54 17.37
C THR A 270 -2.70 3.06 15.94
N ILE A 271 -3.52 2.42 15.11
CA ILE A 271 -3.77 2.85 13.72
C ILE A 271 -4.36 4.26 13.69
N ASP A 272 -5.31 4.56 14.58
CA ASP A 272 -5.98 5.85 14.66
C ASP A 272 -5.04 6.96 15.17
N GLU A 273 -4.40 6.75 16.31
CA GLU A 273 -3.50 7.74 16.95
C GLU A 273 -2.29 8.07 16.08
N LYS A 274 -1.68 7.04 15.46
CA LYS A 274 -0.54 7.21 14.57
C LYS A 274 -0.92 7.58 13.15
N LYS A 275 -2.22 7.68 12.83
CA LYS A 275 -2.67 8.14 11.51
C LYS A 275 -2.09 7.28 10.38
N LEU A 276 -2.16 5.95 10.54
CA LEU A 276 -1.53 5.00 9.62
C LEU A 276 -2.39 4.72 8.37
N ILE A 277 -3.65 5.16 8.38
CA ILE A 277 -4.64 4.94 7.33
C ILE A 277 -5.50 6.17 7.09
#